data_AF-A0A963ATE2-F1
#
_entry.id   AF-A0A963ATE2-F1
#
_cell.length_a   1.000
_cell.length_b   1.000
_cell.length_c   1.000
_cell.angle_alpha   90.00
_cell.angle_beta   90.00
_cell.angle_gamma   90.00
#
_symmetry.space_group_name_H-M   'P 1'
#
loop_
_entity.id
_entity.type
_entity.pdbx_description
1 polymer ?
#
loop_
_entity_poly.entity_id
_entity_poly.type
_entity_poly.pdbx_seq_one_letter_code
_entity_poly.pdbx_strand_id
1 'polypeptide(L)' 'MRQGCVICIEHTPVMGARFTPWRKWGQECCYSGDDHKLVTELDRCLAAHPDHHIRLNIEDFSFHSRFSLVVHSPLAAAA' A
#
# COMPACT_ATOMS: atom_id res chain seq x y z
N MET A 1 4.82 0.69 -13.57
CA MET A 1 5.83 1.35 -12.68
C MET A 1 7.21 1.15 -13.28
N ARG A 2 8.21 1.99 -12.96
CA ARG A 2 9.59 1.77 -13.43
C ARG A 2 10.31 0.82 -12.49
N GLN A 3 11.17 -0.04 -13.03
CA GLN A 3 12.02 -0.90 -12.22
C GLN A 3 12.95 -0.04 -11.34
N GLY A 4 13.12 -0.46 -10.08
CA GLY A 4 13.95 0.25 -9.11
C GLY A 4 13.23 1.28 -8.23
N CYS A 5 11.93 1.54 -8.45
CA CYS A 5 11.12 2.26 -7.46
C CYS A 5 11.03 1.43 -6.16
N VAL A 6 10.99 2.09 -5.01
CA VAL A 6 10.71 1.42 -3.73
C VAL A 6 9.21 1.37 -3.54
N ILE A 7 8.68 0.17 -3.28
CA ILE A 7 7.27 -0.06 -2.99
C ILE A 7 7.10 -0.44 -1.52
N CYS A 8 6.14 0.21 -0.88
CA CYS A 8 5.68 -0.08 0.45
C CYS A 8 4.16 -0.31 0.39
N ILE A 9 3.72 -1.49 0.83
CA ILE A 9 2.31 -1.75 1.09
C ILE A 9 2.06 -1.34 2.54
N GLU A 10 1.01 -0.56 2.76
CA GLU A 10 0.68 -0.11 4.11
C GLU A 10 -0.81 -0.25 4.38
N HIS A 11 -1.18 -0.48 5.64
CA HIS A 11 -2.57 -0.67 6.06
C HIS A 11 -2.91 0.12 7.32
N THR A 12 -4.19 0.40 7.52
CA THR A 12 -4.71 1.07 8.71
C THR A 12 -6.19 0.70 8.96
N PRO A 13 -6.61 0.46 10.22
CA PRO A 13 -8.02 0.27 10.55
C PRO A 13 -8.84 1.57 10.49
N VAL A 14 -8.18 2.74 10.53
CA VAL A 14 -8.83 4.05 10.63
C VAL A 14 -8.22 5.02 9.64
N MET A 15 -9.08 5.74 8.92
CA MET A 15 -8.71 6.89 8.10
C MET A 15 -9.04 8.18 8.86
N GLY A 16 -8.03 9.01 9.11
CA GLY A 16 -8.19 10.33 9.69
C GLY A 16 -8.10 11.43 8.63
N ALA A 17 -8.95 12.47 8.74
CA ALA A 17 -9.02 13.56 7.77
C ALA A 17 -7.73 14.40 7.64
N ARG A 18 -6.91 14.45 8.69
CA ARG A 18 -5.64 15.22 8.72
C ARG A 18 -4.42 14.33 8.70
N PHE A 19 -4.45 13.27 9.51
CA PHE A 19 -3.34 12.34 9.66
C PHE A 19 -3.91 10.94 9.81
N THR A 20 -3.27 9.99 9.14
CA THR A 20 -3.60 8.57 9.22
C THR A 20 -2.32 7.80 9.54
N PRO A 21 -2.26 7.08 10.67
CA PRO A 21 -1.10 6.27 11.03
C PRO A 21 -1.12 4.96 10.24
N TRP A 22 -0.32 4.90 9.18
CA TRP A 22 -0.17 3.71 8.35
C TRP A 22 0.86 2.74 8.94
N ARG A 23 0.53 1.44 8.97
CA ARG A 23 1.45 0.37 9.35
C ARG A 23 1.99 -0.29 8.08
N LYS A 24 3.30 -0.51 8.01
CA LYS A 24 3.93 -1.21 6.88
C LYS A 24 3.56 -2.69 6.91
N TRP A 25 3.19 -3.22 5.74
CA TRP A 25 3.03 -4.64 5.50
C TRP A 25 4.33 -5.21 4.92
N GLY A 26 4.93 -6.16 5.62
CA GLY A 26 6.18 -6.79 5.20
C GLY A 26 7.36 -5.80 5.13
N GLN A 27 8.36 -6.18 4.32
CA GLN A 27 9.53 -5.36 4.08
C GLN A 27 9.36 -4.55 2.79
N GLU A 28 9.80 -3.29 2.83
CA GLU A 28 9.91 -2.46 1.62
C GLU A 28 10.79 -3.16 0.59
N CYS A 29 10.34 -3.16 -0.66
CA CYS A 29 11.06 -3.85 -1.73
C CYS A 29 11.27 -2.93 -2.92
N CYS A 30 12.44 -3.05 -3.53
CA CYS A 30 12.66 -2.49 -4.84
C CYS A 30 11.82 -3.27 -5.85
N TYR A 31 11.00 -2.55 -6.59
CA TYR A 31 10.14 -3.12 -7.62
C TYR A 31 10.99 -3.74 -8.72
N SER A 32 10.81 -5.04 -8.93
CA SER A 32 11.57 -5.85 -9.89
C SER A 32 11.02 -5.79 -11.32
N GLY A 33 9.90 -5.09 -11.55
CA GLY A 33 9.14 -5.19 -12.81
C GLY A 33 8.09 -6.32 -12.82
N ASP A 34 7.93 -7.04 -11.71
CA ASP A 34 6.98 -8.13 -11.57
C ASP A 34 5.71 -7.64 -10.85
N ASP A 35 4.68 -7.31 -11.64
CA ASP A 35 3.37 -6.90 -11.12
C ASP A 35 2.64 -8.03 -10.39
N HIS A 36 2.84 -9.29 -10.79
CA HIS A 36 2.17 -10.42 -10.15
C HIS A 36 2.63 -10.60 -8.70
N LYS A 37 3.92 -10.41 -8.45
CA LYS A 37 4.45 -10.44 -7.07
C LYS A 37 3.85 -9.34 -6.21
N LEU A 38 3.71 -8.13 -6.76
CA LEU A 38 3.10 -7.02 -6.03
C LEU A 38 1.62 -7.29 -5.71
N VAL A 39 0.86 -7.75 -6.70
CA VAL A 39 -0.57 -8.10 -6.51
C VAL A 39 -0.71 -9.23 -5.49
N THR A 40 0.16 -10.24 -5.53
CA THR A 40 0.16 -11.33 -4.54
C THR A 40 0.37 -10.82 -3.12
N GLU A 41 1.27 -9.86 -2.90
CA GLU A 41 1.49 -9.28 -1.58
C GLU A 41 0.33 -8.38 -1.13
N LEU A 42 -0.33 -7.67 -2.06
CA LEU A 42 -1.55 -6.94 -1.78
C LEU A 42 -2.68 -7.87 -1.33
N ASP A 43 -2.89 -8.97 -2.05
CA ASP A 43 -3.91 -9.97 -1.72
C ASP A 43 -3.64 -10.61 -0.34
N ARG A 44 -2.37 -10.87 0.00
CA ARG A 44 -1.98 -11.35 1.33
C ARG A 44 -2.25 -10.33 2.42
N CYS A 45 -1.92 -9.06 2.18
CA CYS A 45 -2.22 -7.98 3.13
C CYS A 45 -3.73 -7.84 3.33
N LEU A 46 -4.52 -7.93 2.26
CA LEU A 46 -5.98 -7.88 2.30
C LEU A 46 -6.57 -9.06 3.07
N ALA A 47 -6.09 -10.28 2.83
CA ALA A 47 -6.54 -11.46 3.54
C ALA A 47 -6.22 -11.41 5.05
N ALA A 48 -5.09 -10.81 5.43
CA ALA A 48 -4.70 -10.63 6.83
C ALA A 48 -5.46 -9.49 7.53
N HIS A 49 -5.89 -8.49 6.77
CA HIS A 49 -6.49 -7.25 7.28
C HIS A 49 -7.71 -6.81 6.43
N PRO A 50 -8.79 -7.62 6.38
CA PRO A 50 -9.92 -7.38 5.49
C PRO A 50 -10.71 -6.10 5.83
N ASP A 51 -10.66 -5.70 7.09
CA ASP A 51 -11.33 -4.54 7.69
C ASP A 51 -10.45 -3.28 7.72
N HIS A 52 -9.25 -3.32 7.15
CA HIS A 52 -8.36 -2.17 7.06
C HIS A 52 -8.43 -1.50 5.69
N HIS A 53 -8.18 -0.19 5.65
CA HIS A 53 -7.76 0.46 4.41
C HIS A 53 -6.34 0.03 4.06
N ILE A 54 -6.07 -0.19 2.78
CA ILE A 54 -4.74 -0.56 2.29
C ILE A 54 -4.33 0.43 1.20
N ARG A 55 -3.09 0.90 1.25
CA ARG A 55 -2.50 1.76 0.23
C ARG A 55 -1.18 1.21 -0.29
N LEU A 56 -0.86 1.62 -1.50
CA LEU A 56 0.48 1.57 -2.05
C LEU A 56 1.16 2.92 -1.86
N ASN A 57 2.36 2.91 -1.30
CA ASN A 57 3.28 4.03 -1.33
C ASN A 57 4.48 3.66 -2.21
N ILE A 58 4.73 4.48 -3.23
CA ILE A 58 5.76 4.26 -4.25
C ILE A 58 6.70 5.45 -4.23
N GLU A 59 7.99 5.18 -4.10
CA GLU A 59 9.05 6.19 -4.16
C GLU A 59 9.95 5.92 -5.35
N ASP A 60 10.08 6.90 -6.24
CA ASP A 60 11.05 6.89 -7.34
C ASP A 60 12.14 7.92 -7.07
N PHE A 61 13.28 7.43 -6.59
CA PHE A 61 14.46 8.26 -6.32
C PHE A 61 15.10 8.81 -7.59
N SER A 62 14.83 8.23 -8.77
CA SER A 62 15.36 8.76 -10.04
C SER A 62 14.71 10.11 -10.38
N PHE A 63 13.45 10.29 -9.98
CA PHE A 63 12.66 11.49 -10.27
C PHE A 63 12.29 12.28 -9.01
N HIS A 64 12.79 11.88 -7.84
CA HIS A 64 12.45 12.46 -6.54
C HIS A 64 10.94 12.57 -6.32
N SER A 65 10.19 11.58 -6.79
CA SER A 65 8.73 11.57 -6.73
C SER A 65 8.23 10.51 -5.76
N ARG A 66 7.13 10.83 -5.09
CA ARG A 66 6.40 9.91 -4.23
C ARG A 66 4.94 9.89 -4.67
N PHE A 67 4.38 8.69 -4.75
CA PHE A 67 2.99 8.47 -5.07
C PHE A 67 2.36 7.58 -4.00
N SER A 68 1.22 8.01 -3.45
CA SER A 68 0.47 7.23 -2.47
C SER A 68 -0.96 7.06 -2.95
N LEU A 69 -1.44 5.82 -3.06
CA LEU A 69 -2.77 5.49 -3.55
C LEU A 69 -3.42 4.44 -2.66
N VAL A 70 -4.60 4.74 -2.13
CA VAL A 70 -5.44 3.76 -1.44
C VAL A 70 -6.01 2.79 -2.48
N VAL A 71 -5.71 1.51 -2.32
CA VAL A 71 -6.11 0.44 -3.25
C VAL A 71 -7.23 -0.44 -2.71
N HIS A 72 -7.44 -0.43 -1.39
CA HIS A 72 -8.58 -1.04 -0.73
C HIS A 72 -9.12 -0.11 0.34
N SER A 73 -10.43 -0.03 0.43
CA SER A 73 -11.14 0.59 1.55
C SER A 73 -12.25 -0.35 1.97
N PRO A 74 -12.34 -0.69 3.26
CA PRO A 74 -13.45 -1.49 3.76
C PRO A 74 -14.75 -0.73 3.48
N LEU A 75 -15.80 -1.45 3.13
CA LEU A 75 -17.13 -0.85 3.15
C LEU A 75 -17.33 -0.30 4.56
N ALA A 76 -17.70 0.98 4.67
CA ALA A 76 -18.15 1.51 5.95
C ALA A 76 -19.23 0.56 6.46
N ALA A 77 -19.02 -0.05 7.63
CA ALA A 77 -20.10 -0.71 8.33
C ALA A 77 -21.19 0.36 8.44
N ALA A 78 -22.33 0.13 7.78
CA ALA A 78 -23.49 0.99 7.90
C ALA A 78 -23.80 1.10 9.39
N ALA A 79 -23.48 2.25 9.97
CA ALA A 79 -23.78 2.58 11.35
C ALA A 79 -25.28 2.92 11.47
#